data_AF-A0A451B2F6-F1
#
_entry.id   AF-A0A451B2F6-F1
#
_cell.length_a   1.000
_cell.length_b   1.000
_cell.length_c   1.000
_cell.angle_alpha   90.00
_cell.angle_beta   90.00
_cell.angle_gamma   90.00
#
_symmetry.space_group_name_H-M   'P 1'
#
loop_
_entity.id
_entity.type
_entity.pdbx_description
1 polymer ?
#
loop_
_entity_poly.entity_id
_entity_poly.type
_entity_poly.pdbx_seq_one_letter_code
_entity_poly.pdbx_strand_id
1 'polypeptide(L)'
;MLHPVSGTKAVFVNNPYKVFKLVERLYKRYGGQVLLWCYEAGPCGYVLYHQLMELGEECQVVAPSKTPRKPGDRIKTDRRDALILARQLRSGDLTAVWVPDSDQEAMRD
;
A
#
# COMPACT_ATOMS: atom_id res chain seq x y z
N MET A 1 -28.13 -29.29 2.64
CA MET A 1 -26.80 -29.56 2.09
C MET A 1 -26.29 -28.23 1.53
N LEU A 2 -25.48 -27.50 2.30
CA LEU A 2 -24.93 -26.21 1.86
C LEU A 2 -23.61 -26.52 1.12
N HIS A 3 -23.54 -26.19 -0.16
CA HIS A 3 -22.27 -26.18 -0.89
C HIS A 3 -21.51 -24.89 -0.53
N PRO A 4 -20.21 -24.96 -0.23
CA PRO A 4 -19.37 -23.78 -0.15
C PRO A 4 -19.05 -23.32 -1.59
N VAL A 5 -19.54 -22.14 -1.98
CA VAL A 5 -19.00 -21.43 -3.15
C VAL A 5 -17.64 -20.86 -2.75
N SER A 6 -16.60 -21.57 -3.17
CA SER A 6 -15.20 -21.13 -3.10
C SER A 6 -15.06 -19.83 -3.89
N GLY A 7 -14.99 -18.70 -3.17
CA GLY A 7 -14.59 -17.43 -3.74
C GLY A 7 -13.08 -17.46 -3.92
N THR A 8 -12.60 -17.72 -5.13
CA THR A 8 -11.20 -17.56 -5.50
C THR A 8 -10.78 -16.12 -5.19
N LYS A 9 -10.07 -15.88 -4.08
CA LYS A 9 -9.38 -14.61 -3.86
C LYS A 9 -8.39 -14.45 -5.02
N ALA A 10 -8.61 -13.48 -5.89
CA ALA A 10 -7.64 -13.14 -6.92
C ALA A 10 -6.36 -12.67 -6.24
N VAL A 11 -5.32 -13.51 -6.23
CA VAL A 11 -4.00 -13.15 -5.74
C VAL A 11 -3.31 -12.35 -6.84
N PHE A 12 -3.31 -11.02 -6.70
CA PHE A 12 -2.54 -10.14 -7.57
C PHE A 12 -1.08 -10.14 -7.11
N VAL A 13 -0.24 -10.87 -7.85
CA VAL A 13 1.20 -10.96 -7.54
C VAL A 13 1.88 -9.62 -7.83
N ASN A 14 2.43 -8.98 -6.80
CA ASN A 14 3.29 -7.81 -6.97
C ASN A 14 4.74 -8.25 -7.21
N ASN A 15 5.31 -7.90 -8.35
CA ASN A 15 6.67 -8.34 -8.72
C ASN A 15 7.74 -7.50 -7.98
N PRO A 16 8.55 -8.11 -7.09
CA PRO A 16 9.53 -7.39 -6.28
C PRO A 16 10.62 -6.68 -7.12
N TYR A 17 10.99 -7.24 -8.27
CA TYR A 17 11.95 -6.60 -9.18
C TYR A 17 11.43 -5.25 -9.69
N LYS A 18 10.13 -5.12 -9.96
CA LYS A 18 9.54 -3.84 -10.39
C LYS A 18 9.53 -2.80 -9.26
N VAL A 19 9.34 -3.23 -8.03
CA VAL A 19 9.42 -2.36 -6.84
C VAL A 19 10.84 -1.87 -6.64
N PHE A 20 11.83 -2.77 -6.69
CA PHE A 20 13.25 -2.40 -6.65
C PHE A 20 13.61 -1.36 -7.73
N LYS A 21 13.20 -1.58 -8.99
CA LYS A 21 13.45 -0.63 -10.09
C LYS A 21 12.71 0.70 -9.92
N LEU A 22 11.62 0.75 -9.15
CA LEU A 22 10.93 1.99 -8.81
C LEU A 22 11.72 2.76 -7.75
N VAL A 23 12.12 2.09 -6.66
CA VAL A 23 12.95 2.65 -5.59
C VAL A 23 14.24 3.23 -6.16
N GLU A 24 15.00 2.42 -6.91
CA GLU A 24 16.26 2.84 -7.55
C GLU A 24 16.08 4.11 -8.41
N ARG A 25 14.99 4.18 -9.17
CA ARG A 25 14.70 5.31 -10.05
C ARG A 25 14.37 6.58 -9.28
N LEU A 26 13.54 6.48 -8.23
CA LEU A 26 13.16 7.64 -7.42
C LEU A 26 14.32 8.13 -6.57
N TYR A 27 15.10 7.21 -6.00
CA TYR A 27 16.34 7.53 -5.29
C TYR A 27 17.28 8.35 -6.17
N LYS A 28 17.57 7.88 -7.40
CA LYS A 28 18.38 8.64 -8.38
C LYS A 28 17.77 9.99 -8.75
N ARG A 29 16.44 10.04 -8.97
CA ARG A 29 15.73 11.26 -9.36
C ARG A 29 15.83 12.36 -8.30
N TYR A 30 15.81 11.99 -7.02
CA TYR A 30 15.85 12.92 -5.89
C TYR A 30 17.23 13.00 -5.22
N GLY A 31 18.31 12.66 -5.95
CA GLY A 31 19.68 12.87 -5.48
C GLY A 31 20.08 12.03 -4.27
N GLY A 32 19.45 10.86 -4.10
CA GLY A 32 19.73 9.95 -2.99
C GLY A 32 19.14 10.36 -1.65
N GLN A 33 18.17 11.26 -1.64
CA GLN A 33 17.44 11.60 -0.42
C GLN A 33 16.62 10.40 0.08
N VAL A 34 16.44 10.32 1.40
CA VAL A 34 15.51 9.40 2.04
C VAL A 34 14.09 9.74 1.58
N LEU A 35 13.37 8.71 1.13
CA LEU A 35 11.99 8.84 0.68
C LEU A 35 11.05 8.25 1.72
N LEU A 36 9.96 8.97 2.01
CA LEU A 36 8.85 8.44 2.79
C LEU A 36 7.78 7.91 1.84
N TRP A 37 7.33 6.69 2.06
CA TRP A 37 6.38 6.01 1.21
C TRP A 37 5.02 5.90 1.89
N CYS A 38 3.95 5.94 1.11
CA CYS A 38 2.63 5.59 1.61
C CYS A 38 1.73 5.04 0.51
N TYR A 39 0.77 4.18 0.87
CA TYR A 39 -0.29 3.75 -0.03
C TYR A 39 -1.58 3.35 0.72
N GLU A 40 -2.69 3.32 -0.01
CA GLU A 40 -3.98 2.82 0.50
C GLU A 40 -4.05 1.30 0.32
N ALA A 41 -4.34 0.56 1.38
CA ALA A 41 -4.48 -0.89 1.34
C ALA A 41 -5.57 -1.30 0.33
N GLY A 42 -5.17 -2.05 -0.69
CA GLY A 42 -6.06 -2.57 -1.72
C GLY A 42 -6.39 -4.05 -1.52
N PRO A 43 -7.08 -4.68 -2.49
CA PRO A 43 -7.33 -6.13 -2.48
C PRO A 43 -6.04 -6.97 -2.46
N CYS A 44 -4.90 -6.39 -2.83
CA CYS A 44 -3.58 -7.02 -2.79
C CYS A 44 -2.93 -7.03 -1.39
N GLY A 45 -3.55 -6.42 -0.38
CA GLY A 45 -3.06 -6.43 1.00
C GLY A 45 -1.74 -5.69 1.21
N TYR A 46 -0.82 -6.33 1.94
CA TYR A 46 0.39 -5.72 2.50
C TYR A 46 1.70 -6.10 1.79
N VAL A 47 1.64 -6.84 0.68
CA VAL A 47 2.84 -7.32 -0.04
C VAL A 47 3.78 -6.18 -0.45
N LEU A 48 3.25 -5.05 -0.90
CA LEU A 48 4.07 -3.88 -1.27
C LEU A 48 4.77 -3.27 -0.05
N TYR A 49 4.09 -3.24 1.11
CA TYR A 49 4.68 -2.77 2.36
C TYR A 49 5.92 -3.62 2.71
N HIS A 50 5.77 -4.95 2.75
CA HIS A 50 6.89 -5.85 3.07
C HIS A 50 8.05 -5.71 2.08
N GLN A 51 7.76 -5.63 0.78
CA GLN A 51 8.81 -5.44 -0.25
C GLN A 51 9.56 -4.11 -0.10
N LEU A 52 8.90 -3.04 0.34
CA LEU A 52 9.57 -1.75 0.62
C LEU A 52 10.40 -1.84 1.91
N MET A 53 9.87 -2.45 2.96
CA MET A 53 10.58 -2.66 4.22
C MET A 53 11.84 -3.53 4.04
N GLU A 54 11.77 -4.59 3.23
CA GLU A 54 12.92 -5.44 2.86
C GLU A 54 14.03 -4.67 2.12
N LEU A 55 13.66 -3.60 1.40
CA LEU A 55 14.60 -2.70 0.73
C LEU A 55 15.13 -1.59 1.65
N GLY A 56 14.70 -1.56 2.93
CA GLY A 56 15.09 -0.54 3.90
C GLY A 56 14.32 0.78 3.78
N GLU A 57 13.20 0.78 3.04
CA GLU A 57 12.35 1.96 2.85
C GLU A 57 11.27 2.05 3.94
N GLU A 58 11.01 3.26 4.44
CA GLU A 58 9.92 3.49 5.39
C GLU A 58 8.59 3.70 4.67
N CYS A 59 7.58 2.88 4.98
CA CYS A 59 6.27 2.93 4.34
C CYS A 59 5.12 3.03 5.35
N GLN A 60 4.12 3.87 5.08
CA GLN A 60 2.87 3.92 5.84
C GLN A 60 1.69 3.41 5.02
N VAL A 61 0.91 2.49 5.58
CA VAL A 61 -0.30 1.95 4.92
C VAL A 61 -1.55 2.60 5.48
N VAL A 62 -2.51 2.96 4.63
CA VAL A 62 -3.77 3.61 5.03
C VAL A 62 -4.97 2.72 4.69
N ALA A 63 -5.96 2.66 5.59
CA ALA A 63 -7.21 1.92 5.31
C ALA A 63 -8.10 2.70 4.31
N PRO A 64 -8.76 2.01 3.35
CA PRO A 64 -9.68 2.66 2.42
C PRO A 64 -10.79 3.50 3.06
N SER A 65 -11.26 3.09 4.24
CA SER A 65 -12.32 3.79 4.99
C SER A 65 -11.86 5.09 5.65
N LYS A 66 -10.56 5.37 5.70
CA LYS A 66 -10.00 6.58 6.33
C LYS A 66 -9.82 7.74 5.34
N THR A 67 -9.99 7.51 4.04
CA THR A 67 -10.01 8.56 3.02
C THR A 67 -11.47 8.93 2.74
N PRO A 68 -11.98 10.07 3.21
CA PRO A 68 -13.37 10.45 2.97
C PRO A 68 -13.63 10.63 1.46
N ARG A 69 -14.39 9.71 0.86
CA ARG A 69 -14.85 9.81 -0.53
C ARG A 69 -16.28 10.36 -0.56
N LYS A 70 -16.56 11.29 -1.47
CA LYS A 70 -17.94 11.75 -1.69
C LYS A 70 -18.78 10.61 -2.31
N PRO A 71 -20.02 10.38 -1.85
CA PRO A 71 -20.93 9.45 -2.52
C PRO A 71 -21.09 9.84 -4.00
N GLY A 72 -20.86 8.89 -4.92
CA GLY A 72 -20.95 9.12 -6.37
C GLY A 72 -19.62 9.44 -7.07
N ASP A 73 -18.54 9.66 -6.32
CA ASP A 73 -17.19 9.86 -6.87
C ASP A 73 -16.58 8.49 -7.25
N ARG A 74 -17.14 7.85 -8.28
CA ARG A 74 -16.75 6.52 -8.79
C ARG A 74 -15.57 6.56 -9.77
N ILE A 75 -15.09 7.75 -10.12
CA ILE A 75 -13.87 7.90 -10.91
C ILE A 75 -12.69 7.83 -9.94
N LYS A 76 -12.07 6.65 -9.83
CA LYS A 76 -10.76 6.53 -9.19
C LYS A 76 -9.76 7.37 -9.96
N THR A 77 -9.40 8.53 -9.41
CA THR A 77 -8.22 9.26 -9.86
C THR A 77 -7.05 8.85 -8.98
N ASP A 78 -6.42 7.72 -9.29
CA ASP A 78 -5.31 7.18 -8.49
C ASP A 78 -4.20 8.23 -8.23
N ARG A 79 -3.98 9.14 -9.19
CA ARG A 79 -3.06 10.29 -9.03
C ARG A 79 -3.51 11.28 -7.95
N ARG A 80 -4.80 11.61 -7.87
CA ARG A 80 -5.32 12.57 -6.88
C ARG A 80 -5.26 11.97 -5.48
N ASP A 81 -5.66 10.71 -5.36
CA ASP A 81 -5.62 9.96 -4.11
C ASP A 81 -4.17 9.87 -3.60
N ALA A 82 -3.22 9.52 -4.49
CA ALA A 82 -1.79 9.52 -4.16
C ALA A 82 -1.27 10.91 -3.73
N LEU A 83 -1.71 12.00 -4.36
CA LEU A 83 -1.31 13.35 -3.96
C LEU A 83 -1.88 13.77 -2.60
N ILE A 84 -3.11 13.35 -2.27
CA ILE A 84 -3.70 13.60 -0.95
C ILE A 84 -2.91 12.86 0.12
N LEU A 85 -2.64 11.57 -0.09
CA LEU A 85 -1.83 10.75 0.82
C LEU A 85 -0.45 11.35 1.02
N ALA A 86 0.24 11.75 -0.06
CA ALA A 86 1.57 12.36 0.03
C ALA A 86 1.57 13.69 0.80
N ARG A 87 0.49 14.48 0.70
CA ARG A 87 0.35 15.73 1.47
C ARG A 87 0.14 15.46 2.95
N GLN A 88 -0.71 14.49 3.29
CA GLN A 88 -0.99 14.10 4.68
C GLN A 88 0.23 13.44 5.32
N LEU A 89 0.97 12.61 4.57
CA LEU A 89 2.24 12.04 5.03
C LEU A 89 3.24 13.14 5.37
N ARG A 90 3.38 14.13 4.47
CA ARG A 90 4.30 15.27 4.69
C ARG A 90 3.90 16.13 5.89
N SER A 91 2.60 16.28 6.19
CA SER A 91 2.14 17.04 7.35
C SER A 91 2.11 16.24 8.65
N GLY A 92 2.31 14.92 8.60
CA GLY A 92 2.17 14.03 9.75
C GLY A 92 0.72 13.69 10.10
N ASP A 93 -0.25 14.07 9.27
CA ASP A 93 -1.68 13.85 9.50
C ASP A 93 -2.16 12.46 9.03
N LEU A 94 -1.27 11.66 8.44
CA LEU A 94 -1.62 10.35 7.92
C LEU A 94 -1.85 9.36 9.06
N THR A 95 -3.04 8.78 9.14
CA THR A 95 -3.34 7.73 10.13
C THR A 95 -3.06 6.35 9.54
N ALA A 96 -1.83 5.87 9.77
CA ALA A 96 -1.43 4.53 9.36
C ALA A 96 -2.30 3.43 9.99
N VAL A 97 -2.42 2.29 9.31
CA VAL A 97 -2.86 1.03 9.90
C VAL A 97 -1.65 0.25 10.39
N TRP A 98 -1.86 -0.51 11.45
CA TRP A 98 -0.90 -1.53 11.83
C TRP A 98 -0.88 -2.64 10.77
N VAL A 99 0.32 -3.00 10.32
CA VAL A 99 0.54 -4.08 9.36
C VAL A 99 1.16 -5.25 10.13
N PRO A 100 0.53 -6.43 10.14
CA PRO A 100 1.12 -7.62 10.75
C PRO A 100 2.37 -8.04 9.99
N ASP A 101 3.38 -8.54 10.69
CA ASP A 101 4.50 -9.21 10.04
C ASP A 101 4.05 -10.53 9.41
N SER A 102 4.80 -11.02 8.42
CA SER A 102 4.50 -12.26 7.68
C SER A 102 4.25 -13.46 8.59
N ASP A 103 4.98 -13.55 9.71
CA ASP A 103 4.86 -14.63 10.68
C ASP A 103 3.55 -14.55 11.49
N GLN A 104 2.99 -13.35 11.62
CA GLN A 104 1.73 -13.09 12.32
C GLN A 104 0.51 -13.24 11.41
N GLU A 105 0.67 -13.02 10.09
CA GLU A 105 -0.39 -13.33 9.10
C GLU A 105 -0.67 -14.85 9.04
N ALA A 106 0.36 -15.69 9.15
CA ALA A 106 0.23 -17.15 9.13
C ALA A 106 -0.52 -17.76 10.34
N MET A 107 -0.69 -17.00 11.42
CA MET A 107 -1.43 -17.44 12.62
C MET A 107 -2.93 -17.15 12.56
N ARG A 108 -3.41 -16.52 11.48
CA ARG A 108 -4.81 -16.11 11.34
C ARG A 108 -5.67 -17.09 10.53
N ASP A 109 -5.04 -18.08 9.88
CA ASP A 109 -5.70 -19.16 9.12
C ASP A 109 -5.87 -20.44 9.95
#